data_AF-A0A921EMU2-F1
#
_entry.id   AF-A0A921EMU2-F1
#
_cell.length_a   1.000
_cell.length_b   1.000
_cell.length_c   1.000
_cell.angle_alpha   90.00
_cell.angle_beta   90.00
_cell.angle_gamma   90.00
#
_symmetry.space_group_name_H-M   'P 1'
#
loop_
_entity.id
_entity.type
_entity.pdbx_description
1 polymer ?
#
loop_
_entity_poly.entity_id
_entity_poly.type
_entity_poly.pdbx_seq_one_letter_code
_entity_poly.pdbx_strand_id
1 'polypeptide(L)'
;GDFKMDQLPLDGRITDLRGFARLGEEGVDLFLVDSTNAEVPGFTTPEKDVEPAIARVFGAAKGKLIVACFASHVHRVQQVMNEAVRHGRKVVYVGRSMVRNMSTARDLGYLKVPAGTLIEMKDIDNYPDDKVVIISTGSQGEPLAALSRIANRDHPVVEVGPGDTVLLASSLIPGNENSVYRVINGLSKLGATVVHKANALVHVSGHASAGELLYCYNILRPKNVLPVHGEVRHLIANGKLAVQTGVDKDRVILATDGDVIDLADGVARKTGTVDASYIFVDGSVVGDISDSIMDRRILGEEGFVSVVTVVDTHNRSIISGPDIHFRGLAEEADRFDEARERVAKALTDAMNDGVDDTHRLQQVTRRTIGQWVSKALRRRPMIVPVVVTT
;
A
#
# COMPACT_ATOMS: atom_id res chain seq x y z
N GLY A 1 -3.30 -18.77 -10.06
CA GLY A 1 -2.94 -18.24 -8.74
C GLY A 1 -1.48 -17.83 -8.75
N ASP A 2 -1.05 -17.12 -7.72
CA ASP A 2 0.33 -16.62 -7.59
C ASP A 2 1.30 -17.77 -7.35
N PHE A 3 2.45 -17.75 -8.01
CA PHE A 3 3.42 -18.84 -7.91
C PHE A 3 4.82 -18.40 -8.37
N LYS A 4 5.83 -19.15 -7.93
CA LYS A 4 7.18 -19.21 -8.53
C LYS A 4 7.60 -20.67 -8.68
N MET A 5 8.59 -20.96 -9.52
CA MET A 5 9.10 -22.31 -9.73
C MET A 5 10.42 -22.53 -9.01
N ASP A 6 10.40 -22.33 -7.68
CA ASP A 6 11.57 -22.59 -6.85
C ASP A 6 11.95 -24.08 -6.89
N GLN A 7 13.15 -24.37 -7.40
CA GLN A 7 13.65 -25.73 -7.56
C GLN A 7 14.26 -26.27 -6.26
N LEU A 8 14.53 -25.40 -5.29
CA LEU A 8 15.20 -25.74 -4.04
C LEU A 8 14.44 -25.09 -2.85
N PRO A 9 13.12 -25.34 -2.74
CA PRO A 9 12.27 -24.74 -1.71
C PRO A 9 12.63 -25.30 -0.33
N LEU A 10 12.50 -24.47 0.69
CA LEU A 10 12.93 -24.81 2.06
C LEU A 10 12.14 -25.96 2.69
N ASP A 11 10.89 -26.15 2.28
CA ASP A 11 10.01 -27.21 2.76
C ASP A 11 10.03 -28.47 1.86
N GLY A 12 10.86 -28.46 0.81
CA GLY A 12 10.94 -29.54 -0.19
C GLY A 12 9.71 -29.65 -1.10
N ARG A 13 8.75 -28.73 -1.02
CA ARG A 13 7.53 -28.75 -1.84
C ARG A 13 7.76 -27.98 -3.14
N ILE A 14 8.21 -28.69 -4.16
CA ILE A 14 8.39 -28.12 -5.49
C ILE A 14 7.04 -27.87 -6.18
N THR A 15 7.03 -26.93 -7.14
CA THR A 15 5.90 -26.78 -8.06
C THR A 15 5.68 -28.09 -8.84
N ASP A 16 4.44 -28.58 -8.90
CA ASP A 16 4.11 -29.83 -9.60
C ASP A 16 4.11 -29.65 -11.14
N LEU A 17 5.31 -29.53 -11.72
CA LEU A 17 5.49 -29.45 -13.17
C LEU A 17 5.06 -30.73 -13.89
N ARG A 18 5.02 -31.87 -13.19
CA ARG A 18 4.49 -33.12 -13.76
C ARG A 18 2.98 -33.03 -13.92
N GLY A 19 2.29 -32.44 -12.94
CA GLY A 19 0.88 -32.08 -13.06
C GLY A 19 0.62 -31.12 -14.20
N PHE A 20 1.46 -30.09 -14.36
CA PHE A 20 1.34 -29.15 -15.48
C PHE A 20 1.52 -29.86 -16.82
N ALA A 21 2.49 -30.77 -16.93
CA ALA A 21 2.71 -31.53 -18.16
C ALA A 21 1.52 -32.45 -18.49
N ARG A 22 0.94 -33.15 -17.50
CA ARG A 22 -0.28 -33.94 -17.70
C ARG A 22 -1.44 -33.10 -18.21
N LEU A 23 -1.66 -31.92 -17.62
CA LEU A 23 -2.69 -30.98 -18.08
C LEU A 23 -2.40 -30.45 -19.50
N GLY A 24 -1.14 -30.20 -19.82
CA GLY A 24 -0.72 -29.80 -21.17
C GLY A 24 -0.99 -30.88 -22.22
N GLU A 25 -0.80 -32.16 -21.88
CA GLU A 25 -1.13 -33.31 -22.74
C GLU A 25 -2.64 -33.51 -22.91
N GLU A 26 -3.43 -33.33 -21.84
CA GLU A 26 -4.89 -33.37 -21.89
C GLU A 26 -5.47 -32.20 -22.72
N GLY A 27 -4.77 -31.06 -22.72
CA GLY A 27 -5.12 -29.85 -23.43
C GLY A 27 -5.73 -28.80 -22.51
N VAL A 28 -5.13 -27.61 -22.48
CA VAL A 28 -5.60 -26.48 -21.67
C VAL A 28 -6.34 -25.47 -22.54
N ASP A 29 -7.65 -25.32 -22.33
CA ASP A 29 -8.45 -24.37 -23.10
C ASP A 29 -8.12 -22.91 -22.73
N LEU A 30 -7.95 -22.59 -21.44
CA LEU A 30 -7.66 -21.24 -20.99
C LEU A 30 -6.72 -21.26 -19.78
N PHE A 31 -5.61 -20.50 -19.86
CA PHE A 31 -4.67 -20.35 -18.76
C PHE A 31 -4.74 -18.94 -18.16
N LEU A 32 -5.15 -18.85 -16.88
CA LEU A 32 -5.14 -17.64 -16.07
C LEU A 32 -3.84 -17.59 -15.25
N VAL A 33 -2.93 -16.70 -15.62
CA VAL A 33 -1.56 -16.71 -15.10
C VAL A 33 -1.19 -15.41 -14.39
N ASP A 34 -0.48 -15.55 -13.27
CA ASP A 34 0.11 -14.44 -12.52
C ASP A 34 1.11 -13.66 -13.39
N SER A 35 0.95 -12.34 -13.43
CA SER A 35 1.73 -11.43 -14.29
C SER A 35 2.72 -10.58 -13.51
N THR A 36 2.74 -10.65 -12.18
CA THR A 36 3.43 -9.71 -11.28
C THR A 36 4.87 -9.43 -11.70
N ASN A 37 5.64 -10.45 -12.08
CA ASN A 37 7.04 -10.34 -12.49
C ASN A 37 7.28 -10.61 -13.99
N ALA A 38 6.26 -10.46 -14.84
CA ALA A 38 6.39 -10.75 -16.28
C ALA A 38 7.39 -9.83 -17.02
N GLU A 39 7.74 -8.68 -16.45
CA GLU A 39 8.77 -7.77 -16.98
C GLU A 39 10.18 -8.07 -16.43
N VAL A 40 10.29 -8.96 -15.43
CA VAL A 40 11.57 -9.32 -14.82
C VAL A 40 12.20 -10.45 -15.62
N PRO A 41 13.35 -10.23 -16.29
CA PRO A 41 13.98 -11.26 -17.12
C PRO A 41 14.57 -12.39 -16.26
N GLY A 42 14.78 -13.55 -16.88
CA GLY A 42 15.45 -14.68 -16.25
C GLY A 42 14.57 -15.41 -15.24
N PHE A 43 15.19 -15.96 -14.21
CA PHE A 43 14.55 -16.81 -13.20
C PHE A 43 14.59 -16.13 -11.84
N THR A 44 13.52 -16.31 -11.08
CA THR A 44 13.50 -15.89 -9.68
C THR A 44 14.53 -16.69 -8.90
N THR A 45 15.36 -15.98 -8.14
CA THR A 45 16.38 -16.60 -7.30
C THR A 45 15.73 -17.52 -6.25
N PRO A 46 16.27 -18.72 -6.00
CA PRO A 46 15.78 -19.64 -4.96
C PRO A 46 15.73 -19.01 -3.58
N GLU A 47 14.76 -19.42 -2.75
CA GLU A 47 14.61 -18.92 -1.38
C GLU A 47 15.83 -19.22 -0.50
N LYS A 48 16.47 -20.38 -0.72
CA LYS A 48 17.66 -20.78 0.04
C LYS A 48 18.87 -19.85 -0.16
N ASP A 49 18.95 -19.16 -1.29
CA ASP A 49 20.10 -18.31 -1.62
C ASP A 49 20.09 -17.00 -0.81
N VAL A 50 18.99 -16.73 -0.11
CA VAL A 50 18.85 -15.65 0.87
C VAL A 50 19.55 -15.99 2.19
N GLU A 51 19.69 -17.28 2.54
CA GLU A 51 20.23 -17.71 3.84
C GLU A 51 21.63 -17.18 4.13
N PRO A 52 22.61 -17.20 3.21
CA PRO A 52 23.94 -16.66 3.48
C PRO A 52 23.91 -15.16 3.82
N ALA A 53 23.00 -14.39 3.22
CA ALA A 53 22.86 -12.98 3.54
C ALA A 53 22.27 -12.78 4.94
N ILE A 54 21.23 -13.53 5.30
CA ILE A 54 20.65 -13.49 6.65
C ILE A 54 21.71 -13.92 7.68
N ALA A 55 22.43 -15.02 7.45
CA ALA A 55 23.49 -15.49 8.34
C ALA A 55 24.60 -14.45 8.55
N ARG A 56 25.02 -13.74 7.49
CA ARG A 56 25.99 -12.63 7.62
C ARG A 56 25.47 -11.50 8.49
N VAL A 57 24.19 -11.14 8.35
CA VAL A 57 23.56 -10.11 9.19
C VAL A 57 23.54 -10.54 10.65
N PHE A 58 23.15 -11.79 10.93
CA PHE A 58 23.17 -12.35 12.28
C PHE A 58 24.57 -12.40 12.90
N GLY A 59 25.59 -12.76 12.12
CA GLY A 59 26.98 -12.80 12.58
C GLY A 59 27.60 -11.41 12.82
N ALA A 60 27.15 -10.39 12.09
CA ALA A 60 27.65 -9.02 12.22
C ALA A 60 26.91 -8.19 13.27
N ALA A 61 25.66 -8.55 13.62
CA ALA A 61 24.84 -7.80 14.55
C ALA A 61 25.42 -7.82 15.97
N LYS A 62 25.68 -6.63 16.53
CA LYS A 62 26.26 -6.45 17.88
C LYS A 62 25.21 -6.13 18.94
N GLY A 63 24.13 -5.46 18.57
CA GLY A 63 22.99 -5.18 19.45
C GLY A 63 21.76 -6.02 19.11
N LYS A 64 20.58 -5.45 19.32
CA LYS A 64 19.30 -6.05 18.94
C LYS A 64 19.23 -6.18 17.43
N LEU A 65 18.65 -7.29 16.98
CA LEU A 65 18.38 -7.53 15.56
C LEU A 65 16.88 -7.47 15.30
N ILE A 66 16.43 -6.49 14.53
CA ILE A 66 15.03 -6.36 14.13
C ILE A 66 14.90 -6.88 12.71
N VAL A 67 14.13 -7.94 12.48
CA VAL A 67 13.84 -8.49 11.15
C VAL A 67 12.41 -8.19 10.78
N ALA A 68 12.20 -7.30 9.82
CA ALA A 68 10.87 -6.96 9.31
C ALA A 68 10.57 -7.76 8.05
N CYS A 69 9.45 -8.47 8.04
CA CYS A 69 8.98 -9.25 6.89
C CYS A 69 7.45 -9.38 6.87
N PHE A 70 6.91 -9.93 5.79
CA PHE A 70 5.48 -10.23 5.71
C PHE A 70 5.09 -11.30 6.74
N ALA A 71 4.04 -11.04 7.52
CA ALA A 71 3.53 -11.99 8.52
C ALA A 71 2.99 -13.29 7.91
N SER A 72 2.72 -13.34 6.61
CA SER A 72 2.33 -14.55 5.88
C SER A 72 3.53 -15.38 5.40
N HIS A 73 4.74 -14.85 5.45
CA HIS A 73 5.93 -15.51 4.90
C HIS A 73 6.58 -16.47 5.92
N VAL A 74 5.90 -17.58 6.21
CA VAL A 74 6.32 -18.57 7.22
C VAL A 74 7.75 -19.07 7.00
N HIS A 75 8.13 -19.34 5.75
CA HIS A 75 9.50 -19.75 5.39
C HIS A 75 10.57 -18.75 5.81
N ARG A 76 10.32 -17.44 5.64
CA ARG A 76 11.26 -16.40 6.06
C ARG A 76 11.39 -16.37 7.58
N VAL A 77 10.28 -16.48 8.30
CA VAL A 77 10.30 -16.53 9.77
C VAL A 77 11.03 -17.79 10.26
N GLN A 78 10.87 -18.93 9.59
CA GLN A 78 11.63 -20.15 9.90
C GLN A 78 13.14 -19.96 9.71
N GLN A 79 13.60 -19.33 8.62
CA GLN A 79 15.02 -19.02 8.41
C GLN A 79 15.56 -18.15 9.54
N VAL A 80 14.85 -17.09 9.91
CA VAL A 80 15.22 -16.19 11.01
C VAL A 80 15.25 -16.92 12.35
N MET A 81 14.28 -17.80 12.61
CA MET A 81 14.23 -18.66 13.79
C MET A 81 15.46 -19.59 13.86
N ASN A 82 15.83 -20.21 12.74
CA ASN A 82 16.99 -21.10 12.66
C ASN A 82 18.29 -20.36 12.97
N GLU A 83 18.48 -19.16 12.41
CA GLU A 83 19.65 -18.32 12.71
C GLU A 83 19.65 -17.82 14.16
N ALA A 84 18.49 -17.47 14.72
CA ALA A 84 18.38 -17.09 16.12
C ALA A 84 18.84 -18.23 17.04
N VAL A 85 18.40 -19.46 16.78
CA VAL A 85 18.85 -20.65 17.52
C VAL A 85 20.35 -20.86 17.38
N ARG A 86 20.90 -20.78 16.16
CA ARG A 86 22.33 -20.97 15.88
C ARG A 86 23.21 -19.95 16.62
N HIS A 87 22.75 -18.71 16.75
CA HIS A 87 23.46 -17.64 17.44
C HIS A 87 23.10 -17.52 18.94
N GLY A 88 22.26 -18.43 19.46
CA GLY A 88 21.82 -18.41 20.86
C GLY A 88 21.01 -17.18 21.23
N ARG A 89 20.30 -16.58 20.26
CA ARG A 89 19.41 -15.44 20.47
C ARG A 89 17.98 -15.91 20.74
N LYS A 90 17.27 -15.16 21.58
CA LYS A 90 15.83 -15.28 21.83
C LYS A 90 15.05 -14.53 20.75
N VAL A 91 13.90 -15.06 20.40
CA VAL A 91 13.00 -14.48 19.39
C VAL A 91 11.78 -13.90 20.07
N VAL A 92 11.34 -12.74 19.60
CA VAL A 92 10.06 -12.13 19.96
C VAL A 92 9.30 -11.72 18.69
N TYR A 93 8.00 -12.02 18.64
CA TYR A 93 7.12 -11.57 17.57
C TYR A 93 6.48 -10.22 17.92
N VAL A 94 6.56 -9.26 17.01
CA VAL A 94 5.98 -7.92 17.20
C VAL A 94 5.01 -7.58 16.06
N GLY A 95 3.76 -7.32 16.46
CA GLY A 95 2.65 -7.05 15.56
C GLY A 95 1.59 -8.15 15.60
N ARG A 96 0.31 -7.75 15.64
CA ARG A 96 -0.84 -8.66 15.82
C ARG A 96 -0.89 -9.75 14.74
N SER A 97 -0.66 -9.40 13.48
CA SER A 97 -0.67 -10.36 12.37
C SER A 97 0.50 -11.34 12.45
N MET A 98 1.69 -10.90 12.87
CA MET A 98 2.85 -11.78 13.06
C MET A 98 2.57 -12.81 14.15
N VAL A 99 2.10 -12.37 15.32
CA VAL A 99 1.74 -13.27 16.43
C VAL A 99 0.67 -14.28 15.99
N ARG A 100 -0.41 -13.82 15.37
CA ARG A 100 -1.52 -14.67 14.93
C ARG A 100 -1.05 -15.71 13.90
N ASN A 101 -0.42 -15.26 12.81
CA ASN A 101 -0.05 -16.14 11.71
C ASN A 101 1.00 -17.16 12.12
N MET A 102 2.00 -16.77 12.93
CA MET A 102 3.04 -17.69 13.39
C MET A 102 2.50 -18.70 14.40
N SER A 103 1.53 -18.32 15.23
CA SER A 103 0.83 -19.28 16.11
C SER A 103 0.10 -20.34 15.30
N THR A 104 -0.70 -19.91 14.32
CA THR A 104 -1.40 -20.85 13.41
C THR A 104 -0.42 -21.71 12.60
N ALA A 105 0.65 -21.13 12.06
CA ALA A 105 1.66 -21.88 11.30
C ALA A 105 2.36 -22.93 12.16
N ARG A 106 2.65 -22.63 13.43
CA ARG A 106 3.21 -23.60 14.38
C ARG A 106 2.22 -24.73 14.66
N ASP A 107 0.96 -24.40 14.95
CA ASP A 107 -0.06 -25.39 15.30
C ASP A 107 -0.38 -26.33 14.13
N LEU A 108 -0.25 -25.84 12.88
CA LEU A 108 -0.39 -26.64 11.65
C LEU A 108 0.90 -27.36 11.23
N GLY A 109 2.01 -27.20 11.96
CA GLY A 109 3.29 -27.85 11.67
C GLY A 109 4.13 -27.23 10.55
N TYR A 110 3.76 -26.04 10.05
CA TYR A 110 4.53 -25.28 9.06
C TYR A 110 5.69 -24.48 9.66
N LEU A 111 5.65 -24.22 10.97
CA LEU A 111 6.70 -23.50 11.70
C LEU A 111 7.20 -24.35 12.87
N LYS A 112 8.50 -24.62 12.88
CA LYS A 112 9.20 -25.30 13.98
C LYS A 112 9.83 -24.26 14.89
N VAL A 113 9.39 -24.23 16.14
CA VAL A 113 9.89 -23.32 17.17
C VAL A 113 10.51 -24.16 18.29
N PRO A 114 11.85 -24.21 18.40
CA PRO A 114 12.51 -24.94 19.48
C PRO A 114 12.12 -24.38 20.86
N ALA A 115 12.07 -25.27 21.85
CA ALA A 115 11.70 -24.91 23.21
C ALA A 115 12.68 -23.89 23.79
N GLY A 116 12.13 -22.87 24.46
CA GLY A 116 12.91 -21.81 25.09
C GLY A 116 13.53 -20.78 24.13
N THR A 117 13.25 -20.85 22.81
CA THR A 117 13.71 -19.82 21.85
C THR A 117 12.79 -18.60 21.84
N LEU A 118 11.48 -18.81 21.87
CA LEU A 118 10.48 -17.74 21.85
C LEU A 118 10.29 -17.17 23.26
N ILE A 119 10.33 -15.85 23.39
CA ILE A 119 10.05 -15.10 24.63
C ILE A 119 8.86 -14.16 24.44
N GLU A 120 8.25 -13.71 25.55
CA GLU A 120 7.19 -12.70 25.48
C GLU A 120 7.79 -11.30 25.33
N MET A 121 7.02 -10.37 24.75
CA MET A 121 7.45 -9.00 24.52
C MET A 121 7.81 -8.25 25.82
N LYS A 122 7.15 -8.58 26.93
CA LYS A 122 7.44 -7.99 28.25
C LYS A 122 8.78 -8.45 28.84
N ASP A 123 9.35 -9.54 28.32
CA ASP A 123 10.57 -10.15 28.85
C ASP A 123 11.81 -9.73 28.05
N ILE A 124 11.69 -8.84 27.05
CA ILE A 124 12.80 -8.41 26.20
C ILE A 124 13.96 -7.85 27.06
N ASP A 125 13.65 -7.00 28.03
CA ASP A 125 14.64 -6.33 28.89
C ASP A 125 15.34 -7.28 29.88
N ASN A 126 14.86 -8.52 30.01
CA ASN A 126 15.53 -9.55 30.82
C ASN A 126 16.72 -10.19 30.09
N TYR A 127 16.96 -9.85 28.82
CA TYR A 127 18.03 -10.41 28.01
C TYR A 127 18.98 -9.30 27.51
N PRO A 128 20.29 -9.60 27.38
CA PRO A 128 21.21 -8.70 26.70
C PRO A 128 20.77 -8.41 25.26
N ASP A 129 21.00 -7.18 24.79
CA ASP A 129 20.63 -6.73 23.44
C ASP A 129 21.14 -7.67 22.32
N ASP A 130 22.37 -8.16 22.44
CA ASP A 130 23.00 -9.09 21.48
C ASP A 130 22.38 -10.50 21.51
N LYS A 131 21.48 -10.77 22.46
CA LYS A 131 20.72 -12.01 22.59
C LYS A 131 19.27 -11.87 22.17
N VAL A 132 18.85 -10.75 21.60
CA VAL A 132 17.45 -10.53 21.18
C VAL A 132 17.33 -10.38 19.66
N VAL A 133 16.33 -11.08 19.10
CA VAL A 133 15.84 -10.92 17.73
C VAL A 133 14.36 -10.59 17.76
N ILE A 134 13.98 -9.48 17.14
CA ILE A 134 12.60 -9.01 17.02
C ILE A 134 12.13 -9.27 15.60
N ILE A 135 11.14 -10.15 15.43
CA ILE A 135 10.52 -10.39 14.13
C ILE A 135 9.25 -9.54 14.04
N SER A 136 9.27 -8.55 13.16
CA SER A 136 8.31 -7.44 13.15
C SER A 136 7.50 -7.36 11.86
N THR A 137 6.30 -6.80 11.98
CA THR A 137 5.48 -6.32 10.86
C THR A 137 5.93 -4.92 10.40
N GLY A 138 5.43 -4.46 9.24
CA GLY A 138 5.66 -3.10 8.78
C GLY A 138 6.78 -2.96 7.76
N SER A 139 7.08 -4.03 7.03
CA SER A 139 8.16 -4.03 6.04
C SER A 139 7.82 -3.23 4.77
N GLN A 140 6.56 -2.77 4.61
CA GLN A 140 6.12 -1.85 3.54
C GLN A 140 5.98 -0.40 4.03
N GLY A 141 6.41 -0.10 5.25
CA GLY A 141 6.33 1.25 5.82
C GLY A 141 4.91 1.69 6.17
N GLU A 142 4.02 0.73 6.44
CA GLU A 142 2.65 1.01 6.87
C GLU A 142 2.69 1.81 8.19
N PRO A 143 2.09 3.02 8.28
CA PRO A 143 2.34 3.95 9.38
C PRO A 143 2.07 3.38 10.79
N LEU A 144 1.03 2.54 10.91
CA LEU A 144 0.62 1.95 12.19
C LEU A 144 1.28 0.59 12.48
N ALA A 145 2.06 0.05 11.55
CA ALA A 145 2.74 -1.22 11.75
C ALA A 145 3.93 -1.07 12.71
N ALA A 146 4.36 -2.20 13.26
CA ALA A 146 5.33 -2.23 14.34
C ALA A 146 6.66 -1.55 13.98
N LEU A 147 7.23 -1.86 12.82
CA LEU A 147 8.50 -1.24 12.40
C LEU A 147 8.41 0.28 12.24
N SER A 148 7.33 0.79 11.63
CA SER A 148 7.12 2.23 11.45
C SER A 148 7.02 2.95 12.80
N ARG A 149 6.31 2.35 13.77
CA ARG A 149 6.24 2.88 15.13
C ARG A 149 7.59 2.86 15.83
N ILE A 150 8.40 1.82 15.63
CA ILE A 150 9.78 1.77 16.16
C ILE A 150 10.63 2.89 15.55
N ALA A 151 10.57 3.08 14.23
CA ALA A 151 11.30 4.14 13.52
C ALA A 151 10.91 5.56 13.96
N ASN A 152 9.65 5.75 14.38
CA ASN A 152 9.13 7.03 14.87
C ASN A 152 9.28 7.22 16.40
N ARG A 153 9.80 6.23 17.14
CA ARG A 153 9.83 6.19 18.62
C ARG A 153 8.44 6.19 19.29
N ASP A 154 7.45 5.65 18.60
CA ASP A 154 6.05 5.54 19.06
C ASP A 154 5.68 4.11 19.49
N HIS A 155 6.63 3.15 19.46
CA HIS A 155 6.38 1.77 19.90
C HIS A 155 6.58 1.67 21.42
N PRO A 156 5.62 1.12 22.18
CA PRO A 156 5.58 1.24 23.64
C PRO A 156 6.65 0.43 24.39
N VAL A 157 7.25 -0.57 23.72
CA VAL A 157 8.18 -1.53 24.36
C VAL A 157 9.50 -1.69 23.60
N VAL A 158 9.53 -1.33 22.32
CA VAL A 158 10.68 -1.67 21.46
C VAL A 158 11.26 -0.37 20.96
N GLU A 159 12.50 -0.13 21.31
CA GLU A 159 13.30 0.99 20.83
C GLU A 159 14.44 0.48 19.96
N VAL A 160 14.92 1.36 19.07
CA VAL A 160 16.08 1.10 18.23
C VAL A 160 17.08 2.24 18.38
N GLY A 161 18.36 1.90 18.46
CA GLY A 161 19.42 2.87 18.66
C GLY A 161 20.76 2.48 18.03
N PRO A 162 21.84 3.21 18.41
CA PRO A 162 23.19 2.91 17.94
C PRO A 162 23.62 1.48 18.26
N GLY A 163 24.11 0.76 17.24
CA GLY A 163 24.59 -0.62 17.38
C GLY A 163 23.54 -1.70 17.10
N ASP A 164 22.25 -1.32 17.04
CA ASP A 164 21.19 -2.21 16.59
C ASP A 164 21.23 -2.38 15.06
N THR A 165 20.73 -3.52 14.59
CA THR A 165 20.64 -3.83 13.16
C THR A 165 19.19 -4.08 12.78
N VAL A 166 18.75 -3.49 11.67
CA VAL A 166 17.41 -3.71 11.10
C VAL A 166 17.55 -4.36 9.74
N LEU A 167 16.96 -5.54 9.60
CA LEU A 167 16.89 -6.32 8.38
C LEU A 167 15.50 -6.20 7.76
N LEU A 168 15.38 -5.52 6.62
CA LEU A 168 14.18 -5.50 5.79
C LEU A 168 14.18 -6.73 4.87
N ALA A 169 13.59 -7.80 5.36
CA ALA A 169 13.48 -9.11 4.73
C ALA A 169 12.25 -9.20 3.81
N SER A 170 11.98 -8.16 3.01
CA SER A 170 10.91 -8.15 1.99
C SER A 170 11.27 -7.29 0.78
N SER A 171 10.61 -7.52 -0.36
CA SER A 171 10.62 -6.58 -1.48
C SER A 171 9.80 -5.34 -1.15
N LEU A 172 10.05 -4.28 -1.91
CA LEU A 172 9.12 -3.17 -2.06
C LEU A 172 7.95 -3.65 -2.93
N ILE A 173 6.73 -3.47 -2.45
CA ILE A 173 5.54 -3.51 -3.31
C ILE A 173 5.50 -2.18 -4.08
N PRO A 174 5.33 -2.19 -5.42
CA PRO A 174 5.17 -0.96 -6.19
C PRO A 174 4.15 -0.01 -5.57
N GLY A 175 4.51 1.27 -5.43
CA GLY A 175 3.70 2.32 -4.79
C GLY A 175 4.03 2.57 -3.31
N ASN A 176 4.72 1.64 -2.62
CA ASN A 176 5.09 1.78 -1.21
C ASN A 176 6.53 2.32 -0.99
N GLU A 177 7.25 2.67 -2.06
CA GLU A 177 8.65 3.05 -2.00
C GLU A 177 8.88 4.21 -1.04
N ASN A 178 8.08 5.28 -1.14
CA ASN A 178 8.18 6.46 -0.29
C ASN A 178 7.99 6.13 1.21
N SER A 179 7.04 5.25 1.52
CA SER A 179 6.74 4.83 2.88
C SER A 179 7.90 4.02 3.48
N VAL A 180 8.46 3.09 2.70
CA VAL A 180 9.61 2.29 3.14
C VAL A 180 10.87 3.14 3.29
N TYR A 181 11.17 4.04 2.35
CA TYR A 181 12.31 4.94 2.47
C TYR A 181 12.19 5.88 3.68
N ARG A 182 10.98 6.33 4.02
CA ARG A 182 10.75 7.12 5.25
C ARG A 182 11.14 6.31 6.50
N VAL A 183 10.75 5.04 6.57
CA VAL A 183 11.12 4.15 7.67
C VAL A 183 12.64 3.90 7.69
N ILE A 184 13.26 3.60 6.56
CA ILE A 184 14.73 3.43 6.46
C ILE A 184 15.45 4.67 6.98
N ASN A 185 15.02 5.86 6.56
CA ASN A 185 15.61 7.13 7.00
C ASN A 185 15.41 7.37 8.50
N GLY A 186 14.22 7.06 9.03
CA GLY A 186 13.94 7.12 10.46
C GLY A 186 14.87 6.22 11.27
N LEU A 187 14.98 4.95 10.90
CA LEU A 187 15.87 3.98 11.55
C LEU A 187 17.35 4.39 11.47
N SER A 188 17.79 4.87 10.30
CA SER A 188 19.16 5.34 10.09
C SER A 188 19.46 6.57 10.94
N LYS A 189 18.50 7.51 11.05
CA LYS A 189 18.62 8.69 11.92
C LYS A 189 18.76 8.32 13.41
N LEU A 190 18.22 7.16 13.81
CA LEU A 190 18.36 6.63 15.16
C LEU A 190 19.71 5.92 15.42
N GLY A 191 20.56 5.79 14.39
CA GLY A 191 21.87 5.15 14.48
C GLY A 191 21.84 3.64 14.23
N ALA A 192 20.72 3.09 13.76
CA ALA A 192 20.61 1.68 13.41
C ALA A 192 21.32 1.38 12.08
N THR A 193 21.93 0.21 11.98
CA THR A 193 22.42 -0.31 10.69
C THR A 193 21.26 -0.94 9.94
N VAL A 194 20.91 -0.42 8.75
CA VAL A 194 19.77 -0.92 7.96
C VAL A 194 20.25 -1.76 6.78
N VAL A 195 19.79 -3.01 6.71
CA VAL A 195 20.07 -3.97 5.64
C VAL A 195 18.79 -4.24 4.86
N HIS A 196 18.81 -4.10 3.54
CA HIS A 196 17.64 -4.21 2.67
C HIS A 196 18.02 -4.71 1.26
N LYS A 197 17.03 -4.98 0.41
CA LYS A 197 17.24 -5.55 -0.94
C LYS A 197 18.28 -4.82 -1.81
N ALA A 198 18.43 -3.51 -1.65
CA ALA A 198 19.35 -2.74 -2.49
C ALA A 198 20.84 -2.90 -2.08
N ASN A 199 21.11 -3.32 -0.84
CA ASN A 199 22.49 -3.50 -0.34
C ASN A 199 22.84 -4.96 0.00
N ALA A 200 21.86 -5.86 0.07
CA ALA A 200 22.09 -7.28 0.28
C ALA A 200 20.97 -8.14 -0.34
N LEU A 201 21.30 -9.38 -0.71
CA LEU A 201 20.34 -10.38 -1.18
C LEU A 201 19.53 -10.96 -0.01
N VAL A 202 18.68 -10.13 0.60
CA VAL A 202 17.89 -10.48 1.79
C VAL A 202 16.42 -10.77 1.48
N HIS A 203 16.08 -10.78 0.19
CA HIS A 203 14.74 -11.10 -0.27
C HIS A 203 14.77 -11.54 -1.74
N VAL A 204 13.92 -12.51 -2.06
CA VAL A 204 13.58 -12.96 -3.41
C VAL A 204 12.07 -12.94 -3.58
N SER A 205 11.59 -12.70 -4.79
CA SER A 205 10.15 -12.60 -5.03
C SER A 205 9.44 -13.94 -4.81
N GLY A 206 8.14 -13.88 -4.51
CA GLY A 206 7.24 -15.04 -4.51
C GLY A 206 6.60 -15.34 -5.86
N HIS A 207 6.82 -14.49 -6.87
CA HIS A 207 6.16 -14.55 -8.18
C HIS A 207 7.15 -14.92 -9.30
N ALA A 208 6.69 -15.70 -10.28
CA ALA A 208 7.46 -16.20 -11.41
C ALA A 208 7.96 -15.05 -12.30
N SER A 209 9.27 -15.04 -12.57
CA SER A 209 9.89 -14.13 -13.53
C SER A 209 9.58 -14.57 -14.97
N ALA A 210 9.90 -13.73 -15.96
CA ALA A 210 9.63 -14.01 -17.38
C ALA A 210 10.16 -15.37 -17.86
N GLY A 211 11.37 -15.77 -17.44
CA GLY A 211 11.95 -17.06 -17.80
C GLY A 211 11.19 -18.26 -17.23
N GLU A 212 10.65 -18.13 -16.02
CA GLU A 212 9.78 -19.13 -15.42
C GLU A 212 8.43 -19.18 -16.16
N LEU A 213 7.81 -18.03 -16.44
CA LEU A 213 6.56 -17.98 -17.19
C LEU A 213 6.67 -18.66 -18.58
N LEU A 214 7.79 -18.46 -19.29
CA LEU A 214 8.06 -19.14 -20.56
C LEU A 214 8.07 -20.68 -20.42
N TYR A 215 8.59 -21.22 -19.31
CA TYR A 215 8.54 -22.66 -19.05
C TYR A 215 7.10 -23.14 -18.86
N CYS A 216 6.30 -22.40 -18.08
CA CYS A 216 4.89 -22.75 -17.87
C CYS A 216 4.11 -22.78 -19.19
N TYR A 217 4.28 -21.78 -20.05
CA TYR A 217 3.61 -21.75 -21.35
C TYR A 217 4.04 -22.90 -22.26
N ASN A 218 5.33 -23.21 -22.32
CA ASN A 218 5.83 -24.31 -23.15
C ASN A 218 5.37 -25.69 -22.66
N ILE A 219 5.17 -25.87 -21.34
CA ILE A 219 4.65 -27.11 -20.75
C ILE A 219 3.14 -27.23 -21.00
N LEU A 220 2.38 -26.16 -20.71
CA LEU A 220 0.91 -26.19 -20.73
C LEU A 220 0.32 -26.05 -22.14
N ARG A 221 1.03 -25.38 -23.06
CA ARG A 221 0.60 -25.08 -24.44
C ARG A 221 -0.89 -24.69 -24.55
N PRO A 222 -1.35 -23.67 -23.80
CA PRO A 222 -2.76 -23.35 -23.71
C PRO A 222 -3.31 -22.80 -25.03
N LYS A 223 -4.58 -23.09 -25.32
CA LYS A 223 -5.27 -22.55 -26.51
C LYS A 223 -5.55 -21.05 -26.39
N ASN A 224 -5.85 -20.57 -25.17
CA ASN A 224 -6.09 -19.16 -24.86
C ASN A 224 -5.35 -18.78 -23.56
N VAL A 225 -4.96 -17.51 -23.44
CA VAL A 225 -4.28 -16.98 -22.25
C VAL A 225 -4.99 -15.73 -21.78
N LEU A 226 -5.27 -15.67 -20.48
CA LEU A 226 -5.80 -14.50 -19.79
C LEU A 226 -4.79 -14.10 -18.71
N PRO A 227 -3.88 -13.15 -18.98
CA PRO A 227 -2.99 -12.63 -17.95
C PRO A 227 -3.82 -12.01 -16.82
N VAL A 228 -3.52 -12.39 -15.58
CA VAL A 228 -4.15 -11.86 -14.36
C VAL A 228 -3.08 -11.40 -13.36
N HIS A 229 -3.50 -10.81 -12.26
CA HIS A 229 -2.64 -10.43 -11.13
C HIS A 229 -1.45 -9.53 -11.54
N GLY A 230 -1.76 -8.27 -11.87
CA GLY A 230 -0.77 -7.23 -12.18
C GLY A 230 -1.39 -5.98 -12.81
N GLU A 231 -0.70 -4.85 -12.74
CA GLU A 231 -1.04 -3.64 -13.51
C GLU A 231 -1.01 -3.89 -15.04
N VAL A 232 -1.64 -3.02 -15.82
CA VAL A 232 -1.75 -3.11 -17.29
C VAL A 232 -0.43 -3.47 -17.99
N ARG A 233 0.69 -2.85 -17.59
CA ARG A 233 2.02 -3.15 -18.16
C ARG A 233 2.45 -4.60 -17.96
N HIS A 234 2.15 -5.17 -16.79
CA HIS A 234 2.47 -6.56 -16.46
C HIS A 234 1.62 -7.53 -17.28
N LEU A 235 0.32 -7.26 -17.42
CA LEU A 235 -0.61 -8.08 -18.21
C LEU A 235 -0.16 -8.12 -19.68
N ILE A 236 0.20 -6.95 -20.24
CA ILE A 236 0.75 -6.84 -21.59
C ILE A 236 2.06 -7.61 -21.73
N ALA A 237 2.98 -7.48 -20.77
CA ALA A 237 4.25 -8.19 -20.80
C ALA A 237 4.05 -9.71 -20.77
N ASN A 238 3.18 -10.21 -19.90
CA ASN A 238 2.87 -11.63 -19.80
C ASN A 238 2.21 -12.17 -21.07
N GLY A 239 1.28 -11.41 -21.65
CA GLY A 239 0.68 -11.72 -22.96
C GLY A 239 1.72 -11.81 -24.08
N LYS A 240 2.73 -10.94 -24.08
CA LYS A 240 3.86 -11.03 -25.04
C LYS A 240 4.68 -12.29 -24.84
N LEU A 241 4.93 -12.72 -23.60
CA LEU A 241 5.62 -13.99 -23.32
C LEU A 241 4.83 -15.19 -23.86
N ALA A 242 3.51 -15.21 -23.68
CA ALA A 242 2.65 -16.24 -24.27
C ALA A 242 2.81 -16.33 -25.79
N VAL A 243 2.73 -15.19 -26.48
CA VAL A 243 2.90 -15.12 -27.95
C VAL A 243 4.27 -15.63 -28.39
N GLN A 244 5.34 -15.30 -27.65
CA GLN A 244 6.69 -15.80 -27.94
C GLN A 244 6.80 -17.33 -27.88
N THR A 245 5.95 -18.00 -27.09
CA THR A 245 5.90 -19.47 -27.00
C THR A 245 4.97 -20.13 -28.01
N GLY A 246 4.35 -19.35 -28.90
CA GLY A 246 3.51 -19.86 -29.98
C GLY A 246 2.01 -19.82 -29.73
N VAL A 247 1.56 -19.22 -28.62
CA VAL A 247 0.13 -18.88 -28.46
C VAL A 247 -0.22 -17.81 -29.51
N ASP A 248 -1.31 -18.00 -30.24
CA ASP A 248 -1.77 -17.01 -31.21
C ASP A 248 -2.08 -15.68 -30.50
N LYS A 249 -1.66 -14.56 -31.08
CA LYS A 249 -1.90 -13.22 -30.52
C LYS A 249 -3.39 -12.94 -30.31
N ASP A 250 -4.25 -13.46 -31.18
CA ASP A 250 -5.70 -13.29 -31.08
C ASP A 250 -6.33 -14.16 -29.97
N ARG A 251 -5.52 -15.03 -29.36
CA ARG A 251 -5.87 -15.90 -28.22
C ARG A 251 -5.36 -15.39 -26.88
N VAL A 252 -4.70 -14.23 -26.88
CA VAL A 252 -4.29 -13.53 -25.66
C VAL A 252 -5.33 -12.46 -25.34
N ILE A 253 -6.01 -12.63 -24.21
CA ILE A 253 -7.10 -11.77 -23.78
C ILE A 253 -6.58 -10.85 -22.68
N LEU A 254 -6.48 -9.57 -22.97
CA LEU A 254 -6.22 -8.55 -21.96
C LEU A 254 -7.57 -8.04 -21.45
N ALA A 255 -7.86 -8.30 -20.18
CA ALA A 255 -9.10 -7.93 -19.52
C ALA A 255 -8.85 -6.90 -18.41
N THR A 256 -9.86 -6.10 -18.12
CA THR A 256 -9.94 -5.24 -16.94
C THR A 256 -11.02 -5.74 -15.99
N ASP A 257 -11.01 -5.28 -14.74
CA ASP A 257 -12.06 -5.59 -13.77
C ASP A 257 -13.44 -5.26 -14.37
N GLY A 258 -14.37 -6.22 -14.27
CA GLY A 258 -15.72 -6.13 -14.85
C GLY A 258 -15.88 -6.70 -16.26
N ASP A 259 -14.80 -7.02 -16.97
CA ASP A 259 -14.92 -7.68 -18.28
C ASP A 259 -15.47 -9.12 -18.15
N VAL A 260 -16.42 -9.46 -19.03
CA VAL A 260 -17.00 -10.81 -19.12
C VAL A 260 -16.30 -11.59 -20.23
N ILE A 261 -15.74 -12.74 -19.87
CA ILE A 261 -15.04 -13.64 -20.79
C ILE A 261 -15.85 -14.95 -20.93
N ASP A 262 -16.43 -15.17 -22.10
CA ASP A 262 -17.08 -16.44 -22.43
C ASP A 262 -16.05 -17.42 -22.97
N LEU A 263 -16.05 -18.63 -22.43
CA LEU A 263 -15.28 -19.77 -22.94
C LEU A 263 -16.26 -20.80 -23.51
N ALA A 264 -16.30 -20.91 -24.82
CA ALA A 264 -17.14 -21.88 -25.53
C ALA A 264 -16.29 -22.65 -26.55
N ASP A 265 -16.43 -23.99 -26.58
CA ASP A 265 -15.70 -24.88 -27.48
C ASP A 265 -14.18 -24.64 -27.52
N GLY A 266 -13.59 -24.35 -26.35
CA GLY A 266 -12.16 -24.06 -26.22
C GLY A 266 -11.72 -22.70 -26.77
N VAL A 267 -12.66 -21.78 -27.02
CA VAL A 267 -12.41 -20.42 -27.50
C VAL A 267 -12.88 -19.42 -26.46
N ALA A 268 -11.93 -18.65 -25.90
CA ALA A 268 -12.24 -17.57 -24.98
C ALA A 268 -12.42 -16.25 -25.75
N ARG A 269 -13.46 -15.49 -25.43
CA ARG A 269 -13.72 -14.15 -26.01
C ARG A 269 -14.29 -13.22 -24.95
N LYS A 270 -13.93 -11.94 -25.03
CA LYS A 270 -14.62 -10.89 -24.29
C LYS A 270 -15.99 -10.65 -24.94
N THR A 271 -17.06 -10.83 -24.18
CA THR A 271 -18.45 -10.75 -24.70
C THR A 271 -19.29 -9.65 -24.06
N GLY A 272 -18.82 -9.07 -22.96
CA GLY A 272 -19.52 -7.98 -22.30
C GLY A 272 -18.75 -7.40 -21.13
N THR A 273 -19.47 -6.65 -20.32
CA THR A 273 -18.98 -6.00 -19.11
C THR A 273 -20.08 -6.01 -18.06
N VAL A 274 -19.69 -6.20 -16.80
CA VAL A 274 -20.55 -6.00 -15.63
C VAL A 274 -20.02 -4.84 -14.80
N ASP A 275 -20.88 -4.25 -13.97
CA ASP A 275 -20.44 -3.24 -13.02
C ASP A 275 -19.50 -3.88 -11.98
N ALA A 276 -18.28 -3.37 -11.91
CA ALA A 276 -17.22 -3.81 -11.01
C ALA A 276 -16.57 -2.60 -10.32
N SER A 277 -17.43 -1.71 -9.79
CA SER A 277 -17.00 -0.52 -9.08
C SER A 277 -16.25 -0.84 -7.78
N TYR A 278 -15.30 0.02 -7.40
CA TYR A 278 -14.59 -0.11 -6.14
C TYR A 278 -15.52 0.16 -4.96
N ILE A 279 -15.49 -0.73 -3.97
CA ILE A 279 -16.12 -0.51 -2.67
C ILE A 279 -15.03 -0.13 -1.69
N PHE A 280 -15.13 1.05 -1.13
CA PHE A 280 -14.18 1.54 -0.15
C PHE A 280 -14.69 1.23 1.26
N VAL A 281 -13.75 1.05 2.20
CA VAL A 281 -14.03 0.79 3.60
C VAL A 281 -13.34 1.87 4.42
N ASP A 282 -14.13 2.63 5.18
CA ASP A 282 -13.63 3.65 6.11
C ASP A 282 -14.25 3.48 7.49
N GLY A 283 -13.47 2.93 8.41
CA GLY A 283 -13.94 2.55 9.74
C GLY A 283 -15.06 1.52 9.66
N SER A 284 -16.26 1.89 10.11
CA SER A 284 -17.47 1.07 10.04
C SER A 284 -18.30 1.30 8.77
N VAL A 285 -17.94 2.27 7.94
CA VAL A 285 -18.66 2.59 6.70
C VAL A 285 -18.10 1.76 5.56
N VAL A 286 -18.98 1.01 4.90
CA VAL A 286 -18.68 0.24 3.68
C VAL A 286 -19.61 0.75 2.59
N GLY A 287 -19.04 1.18 1.47
CA GLY A 287 -19.85 1.66 0.33
C GLY A 287 -19.07 2.55 -0.63
N ASP A 288 -19.81 3.19 -1.52
CA ASP A 288 -19.26 4.24 -2.37
C ASP A 288 -19.03 5.50 -1.54
N ILE A 289 -17.76 5.84 -1.32
CA ILE A 289 -17.34 7.09 -0.67
C ILE A 289 -16.49 7.94 -1.63
N SER A 290 -16.64 7.75 -2.95
CA SER A 290 -15.85 8.45 -3.97
C SER A 290 -15.94 9.97 -3.82
N ASP A 291 -17.13 10.50 -3.55
CA ASP A 291 -17.34 11.92 -3.28
C ASP A 291 -16.61 12.38 -2.01
N SER A 292 -16.65 11.57 -0.94
CA SER A 292 -15.92 11.88 0.29
C SER A 292 -14.40 11.85 0.09
N ILE A 293 -13.88 10.95 -0.75
CA ILE A 293 -12.46 10.87 -1.09
C ILE A 293 -12.05 12.13 -1.86
N MET A 294 -12.85 12.56 -2.84
CA MET A 294 -12.63 13.80 -3.58
C MET A 294 -12.65 15.02 -2.65
N ASP A 295 -13.64 15.11 -1.76
CA ASP A 295 -13.74 16.17 -0.78
C ASP A 295 -12.52 16.20 0.16
N ARG A 296 -12.10 15.04 0.68
CA ARG A 296 -10.89 14.92 1.52
C ARG A 296 -9.64 15.33 0.77
N ARG A 297 -9.55 15.02 -0.52
CA ARG A 297 -8.42 15.43 -1.36
C ARG A 297 -8.38 16.95 -1.51
N ILE A 298 -9.50 17.59 -1.81
CA ILE A 298 -9.59 19.06 -1.88
C ILE A 298 -9.22 19.67 -0.53
N LEU A 299 -9.76 19.15 0.58
CA LEU A 299 -9.46 19.62 1.93
C LEU A 299 -7.97 19.45 2.28
N GLY A 300 -7.33 18.35 1.88
CA GLY A 300 -5.93 18.06 2.16
C GLY A 300 -4.94 18.82 1.27
N GLU A 301 -5.26 19.01 -0.01
CA GLU A 301 -4.39 19.69 -0.98
C GLU A 301 -4.61 21.20 -0.97
N GLU A 302 -5.86 21.67 -1.02
CA GLU A 302 -6.23 23.06 -1.25
C GLU A 302 -6.67 23.79 0.03
N GLY A 303 -7.11 23.05 1.06
CA GLY A 303 -7.67 23.60 2.29
C GLY A 303 -9.15 23.96 2.17
N PHE A 304 -9.68 24.64 3.18
CA PHE A 304 -11.07 25.10 3.19
C PHE A 304 -11.23 26.54 3.69
N VAL A 305 -12.29 27.19 3.21
CA VAL A 305 -12.71 28.53 3.59
C VAL A 305 -14.17 28.50 4.01
N SER A 306 -14.46 28.88 5.26
CA SER A 306 -15.83 29.11 5.71
C SER A 306 -16.10 30.60 5.84
N VAL A 307 -17.25 31.05 5.33
CA VAL A 307 -17.68 32.46 5.42
C VAL A 307 -19.01 32.49 6.14
N VAL A 308 -19.06 33.16 7.30
CA VAL A 308 -20.29 33.31 8.09
C VAL A 308 -20.75 34.76 8.03
N THR A 309 -22.02 35.00 7.71
CA THR A 309 -22.57 36.36 7.65
C THR A 309 -24.02 36.34 8.08
N VAL A 310 -24.43 37.32 8.90
CA VAL A 310 -25.82 37.55 9.29
C VAL A 310 -26.30 38.80 8.56
N VAL A 311 -27.40 38.70 7.84
CA VAL A 311 -27.96 39.78 7.02
C VAL A 311 -29.43 39.99 7.34
N ASP A 312 -29.84 41.25 7.30
CA ASP A 312 -31.24 41.66 7.31
C ASP A 312 -31.67 41.89 5.87
N THR A 313 -32.51 41.01 5.33
CA THR A 313 -32.96 41.11 3.95
C THR A 313 -34.03 42.20 3.76
N HIS A 314 -34.74 42.58 4.83
CA HIS A 314 -35.73 43.65 4.79
C HIS A 314 -35.06 45.03 4.77
N ASN A 315 -34.08 45.24 5.63
CA ASN A 315 -33.31 46.48 5.72
C ASN A 315 -32.09 46.51 4.78
N ARG A 316 -31.86 45.42 4.03
CA ARG A 316 -30.77 45.25 3.05
C ARG A 316 -29.40 45.57 3.64
N SER A 317 -29.17 45.10 4.86
CA SER A 317 -27.98 45.42 5.64
C SER A 317 -27.32 44.17 6.20
N ILE A 318 -26.02 44.24 6.44
CA ILE A 318 -25.27 43.19 7.12
C ILE A 318 -25.32 43.50 8.62
N ILE A 319 -25.89 42.58 9.40
CA ILE A 319 -25.97 42.69 10.86
C ILE A 319 -24.63 42.27 11.49
N SER A 320 -24.01 41.20 10.97
CA SER A 320 -22.77 40.64 11.52
C SER A 320 -21.96 39.90 10.47
N GLY A 321 -20.62 39.90 10.60
CA GLY A 321 -19.69 39.38 9.60
C GLY A 321 -19.48 40.35 8.41
N PRO A 322 -18.87 39.90 7.29
CA PRO A 322 -18.48 38.53 6.98
C PRO A 322 -17.27 38.03 7.80
N ASP A 323 -17.47 36.96 8.56
CA ASP A 323 -16.39 36.27 9.26
C ASP A 323 -15.85 35.15 8.38
N ILE A 324 -14.59 35.31 7.94
CA ILE A 324 -13.93 34.35 7.05
C ILE A 324 -12.89 33.58 7.85
N HIS A 325 -13.00 32.25 7.84
CA HIS A 325 -12.01 31.36 8.43
C HIS A 325 -11.35 30.51 7.37
N PHE A 326 -10.03 30.49 7.39
CA PHE A 326 -9.19 29.68 6.52
C PHE A 326 -8.53 28.57 7.32
N ARG A 327 -8.50 27.35 6.76
CA ARG A 327 -7.77 26.21 7.32
C ARG A 327 -7.04 25.49 6.20
N GLY A 328 -5.76 25.16 6.42
CA GLY A 328 -4.91 24.57 5.39
C GLY A 328 -4.40 25.56 4.32
N LEU A 329 -4.59 26.87 4.57
CA LEU A 329 -4.12 27.98 3.75
C LEU A 329 -3.27 28.89 4.66
N ALA A 330 -1.99 29.06 4.34
CA ALA A 330 -1.09 29.94 5.10
C ALA A 330 -1.12 31.33 4.46
N GLU A 331 -1.54 32.36 5.20
CA GLU A 331 -1.63 33.74 4.69
C GLU A 331 -1.38 34.81 5.76
N GLU A 332 -0.98 35.99 5.25
CA GLU A 332 -0.77 37.23 6.01
C GLU A 332 -2.12 37.91 6.32
N ALA A 333 -2.24 38.50 7.51
CA ALA A 333 -3.50 39.03 8.03
C ALA A 333 -4.19 40.06 7.10
N ASP A 334 -3.40 40.89 6.42
CA ASP A 334 -3.87 42.02 5.60
C ASP A 334 -4.67 41.58 4.35
N ARG A 335 -4.47 40.34 3.88
CA ARG A 335 -5.21 39.78 2.73
C ARG A 335 -6.64 39.38 3.10
N PHE A 336 -6.91 39.11 4.38
CA PHE A 336 -8.24 38.72 4.83
C PHE A 336 -9.22 39.88 4.84
N ASP A 337 -8.74 41.09 5.11
CA ASP A 337 -9.61 42.27 5.14
C ASP A 337 -10.10 42.65 3.73
N GLU A 338 -9.25 42.51 2.71
CA GLU A 338 -9.68 42.68 1.31
C GLU A 338 -10.78 41.68 0.93
N ALA A 339 -10.65 40.41 1.35
CA ALA A 339 -11.65 39.38 1.08
C ALA A 339 -12.98 39.69 1.78
N ARG A 340 -12.93 40.16 3.04
CA ARG A 340 -14.12 40.58 3.81
C ARG A 340 -14.84 41.73 3.13
N GLU A 341 -14.12 42.78 2.75
CA GLU A 341 -14.69 43.95 2.08
C GLU A 341 -15.38 43.57 0.77
N ARG A 342 -14.75 42.70 -0.03
CA ARG A 342 -15.33 42.21 -1.29
C ARG A 342 -16.62 41.43 -1.08
N VAL A 343 -16.67 40.55 -0.08
CA VAL A 343 -17.89 39.80 0.25
C VAL A 343 -18.98 40.72 0.76
N ALA A 344 -18.65 41.64 1.68
CA ALA A 344 -19.61 42.58 2.24
C ALA A 344 -20.24 43.45 1.15
N LYS A 345 -19.41 43.97 0.24
CA LYS A 345 -19.89 44.72 -0.93
C LYS A 345 -20.78 43.87 -1.83
N ALA A 346 -20.32 42.68 -2.22
CA ALA A 346 -21.10 41.81 -3.11
C ALA A 346 -22.46 41.39 -2.53
N LEU A 347 -22.53 41.14 -1.23
CA LEU A 347 -23.80 40.85 -0.54
C LEU A 347 -24.71 42.07 -0.48
N THR A 348 -24.16 43.25 -0.17
CA THR A 348 -24.92 44.50 -0.11
C THR A 348 -25.48 44.87 -1.48
N ASP A 349 -24.67 44.76 -2.53
CA ASP A 349 -25.08 44.99 -3.93
C ASP A 349 -26.18 43.99 -4.33
N ALA A 350 -26.02 42.70 -4.02
CA ALA A 350 -27.05 41.69 -4.30
C ALA A 350 -28.39 41.97 -3.59
N MET A 351 -28.36 42.37 -2.32
CA MET A 351 -29.58 42.74 -1.58
C MET A 351 -30.24 44.00 -2.14
N ASN A 352 -29.44 44.99 -2.57
CA ASN A 352 -29.94 46.20 -3.24
C ASN A 352 -30.58 45.91 -4.60
N ASP A 353 -30.04 44.93 -5.32
CA ASP A 353 -30.59 44.40 -6.57
C ASP A 353 -31.82 43.50 -6.36
N GLY A 354 -32.27 43.33 -5.10
CA GLY A 354 -33.50 42.64 -4.73
C GLY A 354 -33.34 41.16 -4.44
N VAL A 355 -32.13 40.68 -4.16
CA VAL A 355 -31.90 39.29 -3.71
C VAL A 355 -32.15 39.19 -2.21
N ASP A 356 -33.21 38.47 -1.83
CA ASP A 356 -33.62 38.19 -0.45
C ASP A 356 -33.54 36.69 -0.09
N ASP A 357 -33.21 35.83 -1.05
CA ASP A 357 -33.09 34.38 -0.86
C ASP A 357 -31.72 33.99 -0.30
N THR A 358 -31.73 33.27 0.83
CA THR A 358 -30.52 32.80 1.54
C THR A 358 -29.57 32.00 0.63
N HIS A 359 -30.12 31.12 -0.22
CA HIS A 359 -29.30 30.26 -1.09
C HIS A 359 -28.61 31.07 -2.19
N ARG A 360 -29.29 32.05 -2.80
CA ARG A 360 -28.68 32.98 -3.75
C ARG A 360 -27.59 33.83 -3.11
N LEU A 361 -27.81 34.33 -1.88
CA LEU A 361 -26.79 35.07 -1.13
C LEU A 361 -25.57 34.19 -0.81
N GLN A 362 -25.77 32.92 -0.44
CA GLN A 362 -24.69 31.95 -0.30
C GLN A 362 -23.91 31.73 -1.60
N GLN A 363 -24.59 31.67 -2.75
CA GLN A 363 -23.93 31.55 -4.06
C GLN A 363 -23.10 32.78 -4.42
N VAL A 364 -23.60 33.98 -4.12
CA VAL A 364 -22.85 35.24 -4.28
C VAL A 364 -21.57 35.19 -3.46
N THR A 365 -21.67 34.86 -2.17
CA THR A 365 -20.51 34.71 -1.28
C THR A 365 -19.51 33.69 -1.81
N ARG A 366 -19.98 32.51 -2.22
CA ARG A 366 -19.11 31.45 -2.78
C ARG A 366 -18.38 31.91 -4.03
N ARG A 367 -19.07 32.59 -4.96
CA ARG A 367 -18.46 33.09 -6.21
C ARG A 367 -17.42 34.17 -5.93
N THR A 368 -17.74 35.13 -5.06
CA THR A 368 -16.86 36.24 -4.71
C THR A 368 -15.58 35.76 -4.06
N ILE A 369 -15.68 34.86 -3.06
CA ILE A 369 -14.50 34.25 -2.43
C ILE A 369 -13.75 33.34 -3.39
N GLY A 370 -14.44 32.54 -4.20
CA GLY A 370 -13.77 31.67 -5.18
C GLY A 370 -12.92 32.45 -6.18
N GLN A 371 -13.44 33.59 -6.67
CA GLN A 371 -12.70 34.48 -7.56
C GLN A 371 -11.51 35.15 -6.87
N TRP A 372 -11.70 35.63 -5.63
CA TRP A 372 -10.61 36.24 -4.86
C TRP A 372 -9.51 35.23 -4.57
N VAL A 373 -9.83 34.05 -4.03
CA VAL A 373 -8.86 32.99 -3.73
C VAL A 373 -8.12 32.54 -4.99
N SER A 374 -8.84 32.32 -6.11
CA SER A 374 -8.20 31.92 -7.35
C SER A 374 -7.24 32.99 -7.89
N LYS A 375 -7.51 34.28 -7.67
CA LYS A 375 -6.67 35.38 -8.16
C LYS A 375 -5.49 35.66 -7.22
N ALA A 376 -5.75 35.74 -5.92
CA ALA A 376 -4.77 36.12 -4.90
C ALA A 376 -3.82 34.97 -4.53
N LEU A 377 -4.32 33.73 -4.55
CA LEU A 377 -3.61 32.54 -4.06
C LEU A 377 -3.33 31.50 -5.15
N ARG A 378 -4.00 31.62 -6.31
CA ARG A 378 -3.96 30.60 -7.37
C ARG A 378 -4.36 29.20 -6.86
N ARG A 379 -5.28 29.17 -5.90
CA ARG A 379 -5.81 27.96 -5.26
C ARG A 379 -7.31 27.81 -5.49
N ARG A 380 -7.83 26.61 -5.23
CA ARG A 380 -9.26 26.27 -5.35
C ARG A 380 -9.73 25.49 -4.12
N PRO A 381 -9.76 26.11 -2.93
CA PRO A 381 -10.21 25.44 -1.72
C PRO A 381 -11.70 25.17 -1.76
N MET A 382 -12.14 24.27 -0.87
CA MET A 382 -13.56 24.09 -0.60
C MET A 382 -14.12 25.35 0.08
N ILE A 383 -15.23 25.90 -0.44
CA ILE A 383 -15.87 27.12 0.09
C ILE A 383 -17.25 26.80 0.65
N VAL A 384 -17.40 27.06 1.95
CA VAL A 384 -18.62 26.82 2.73
C VAL A 384 -19.21 28.18 3.18
N PRO A 385 -20.13 28.77 2.40
CA PRO A 385 -20.83 29.99 2.80
C PRO A 385 -22.01 29.67 3.74
N VAL A 386 -22.10 30.38 4.86
CA VAL A 386 -23.22 30.34 5.79
C VAL A 386 -23.77 31.75 5.89
N VAL A 387 -24.92 31.97 5.26
CA VAL A 387 -25.64 33.24 5.37
C VAL A 387 -26.88 33.00 6.22
N VAL A 388 -27.02 33.75 7.31
CA VAL A 388 -28.20 33.72 8.17
C VAL A 388 -29.01 34.97 7.84
N THR A 389 -30.22 34.79 7.31
CA THR A 389 -31.15 35.88 7.01
C THR A 389 -32.07 36.09 8.20
N THR A 390 -32.25 37.34 8.62
CA THR A 390 -33.20 37.75 9.67
C THR A 390 -34.28 38.66 9.13
#